data_AF-W4UUQ5-F1
#
_entry.id   AF-W4UUQ5-F1
#
_cell.length_a   1.000
_cell.length_b   1.000
_cell.length_c   1.000
_cell.angle_alpha   90.00
_cell.angle_beta   90.00
_cell.angle_gamma   90.00
#
_symmetry.space_group_name_H-M   'P 1'
#
loop_
_entity.id
_entity.type
_entity.pdbx_description
1 polymer ?
#
loop_
_entity_poly.entity_id
_entity_poly.type
_entity_poly.pdbx_seq_one_letter_code
_entity_poly.pdbx_strand_id
1 'polypeptide(L)'
;MNDRRSAIWSFNAVFNEKSNRWNGFYLAYTTDKDISPNHSFGRIWRCESEVEGMEGIGGPYRDLGIIIEPGLDSQLWEGRQGVDSFYPFKVDNGWYAFIGGAFPFETKKDYPLKGGEKMKAWYVGLAQSNTIEGPWTRMGEDINPIVSIHPTFVENPIVSQLPNGLYIAVFDGGPESLNLPNQIGYTLSKDGLNWTKARYLNIESKVNKWWMTMRTPLCLIPEEDDIYTIVYTAWMEDPKKPKSGIKTRFNPIGMVKVKLDHSILEEITNSL
;
A
#
# COMPACT_ATOMS: atom_id res chain seq x y z
N MET A 1 22.43 8.19 -17.29
CA MET A 1 21.57 7.02 -17.01
C MET A 1 21.02 7.26 -15.62
N ASN A 2 19.73 7.57 -15.47
CA ASN A 2 19.18 7.84 -14.13
C ASN A 2 19.19 6.53 -13.33
N ASP A 3 19.65 6.60 -12.09
CA ASP A 3 19.66 5.47 -11.18
C ASP A 3 18.23 4.90 -11.03
N ARG A 4 18.09 3.59 -11.23
CA ARG A 4 16.81 2.88 -11.12
C ARG A 4 16.36 2.67 -9.67
N ARG A 5 17.20 3.01 -8.70
CA ARG A 5 16.93 2.93 -7.26
C ARG A 5 17.22 4.24 -6.53
N SER A 6 17.05 5.39 -7.19
CA SER A 6 17.38 6.69 -6.59
C SER A 6 16.48 7.09 -5.42
N ALA A 7 15.30 6.47 -5.29
CA ALA A 7 14.45 6.61 -4.11
C ALA A 7 13.82 5.26 -3.74
N ILE A 8 14.14 4.75 -2.54
CA ILE A 8 13.71 3.46 -2.00
C ILE A 8 12.63 3.66 -0.94
N TRP A 9 11.45 3.10 -1.15
CA TRP A 9 10.25 3.35 -0.35
C TRP A 9 9.60 2.03 0.09
N SER A 10 8.73 2.13 1.11
CA SER A 10 7.77 1.09 1.53
C SER A 10 8.35 -0.32 1.67
N PHE A 11 9.40 -0.48 2.49
CA PHE A 11 9.93 -1.81 2.80
C PHE A 11 8.89 -2.62 3.58
N ASN A 12 8.48 -3.75 3.02
CA ASN A 12 7.54 -4.69 3.60
C ASN A 12 8.25 -6.03 3.88
N ALA A 13 8.31 -6.42 5.15
CA ALA A 13 8.93 -7.68 5.57
C ALA A 13 7.85 -8.75 5.78
N VAL A 14 7.97 -9.88 5.08
CA VAL A 14 7.06 -11.02 5.20
C VAL A 14 7.84 -12.27 5.55
N PHE A 15 7.48 -12.92 6.64
CA PHE A 15 8.11 -14.16 7.03
C PHE A 15 7.59 -15.32 6.18
N ASN A 16 8.52 -16.10 5.63
CA ASN A 16 8.20 -17.32 4.90
C ASN A 16 8.50 -18.53 5.79
N GLU A 17 7.44 -19.16 6.29
CA GLU A 17 7.54 -20.34 7.17
C GLU A 17 8.24 -21.52 6.49
N LYS A 18 8.05 -21.68 5.16
CA LYS A 18 8.62 -22.81 4.41
C LYS A 18 10.14 -22.71 4.31
N SER A 19 10.65 -21.51 4.05
CA SER A 19 12.10 -21.26 3.99
C SER A 19 12.69 -20.85 5.33
N ASN A 20 11.86 -20.69 6.37
CA ASN A 20 12.23 -20.17 7.69
C ASN A 20 13.02 -18.84 7.61
N ARG A 21 12.60 -17.93 6.71
CA ARG A 21 13.34 -16.68 6.41
C ARG A 21 12.42 -15.51 6.10
N TRP A 22 12.88 -14.31 6.43
CA TRP A 22 12.22 -13.07 6.04
C TRP A 22 12.46 -12.72 4.57
N ASN A 23 11.40 -12.36 3.88
CA ASN A 23 11.43 -11.77 2.55
C ASN A 23 11.13 -10.28 2.68
N GLY A 24 12.02 -9.44 2.16
CA GLY A 24 11.79 -8.00 2.05
C GLY A 24 11.32 -7.66 0.65
N PHE A 25 10.25 -6.89 0.56
CA PHE A 25 9.76 -6.29 -0.69
C PHE A 25 9.86 -4.78 -0.56
N TYR A 26 10.41 -4.12 -1.58
CA TYR A 26 10.52 -2.68 -1.54
C TYR A 26 10.39 -2.08 -2.93
N LEU A 27 9.88 -0.86 -2.93
CA LEU A 27 9.78 -0.03 -4.11
C LEU A 27 11.08 0.72 -4.34
N ALA A 28 11.52 0.80 -5.60
CA ALA A 28 12.52 1.76 -5.99
C ALA A 28 12.10 2.54 -7.24
N TYR A 29 12.19 3.86 -7.16
CA TYR A 29 11.90 4.78 -8.25
C TYR A 29 13.15 5.21 -8.99
N THR A 30 12.94 5.61 -10.25
CA THR A 30 13.82 6.57 -10.92
C THR A 30 13.34 7.98 -10.58
N THR A 31 14.27 8.87 -10.25
CA THR A 31 13.96 10.28 -9.98
C THR A 31 14.47 11.22 -11.06
N ASP A 32 13.72 12.27 -11.31
CA ASP A 32 14.10 13.37 -12.21
C ASP A 32 13.60 14.70 -11.65
N LYS A 33 14.46 15.72 -11.64
CA LYS A 33 14.12 17.03 -11.06
C LYS A 33 13.21 17.87 -11.97
N ASP A 34 13.23 17.60 -13.27
CA ASP A 34 12.55 18.41 -14.29
C ASP A 34 11.22 17.78 -14.73
N ILE A 35 10.90 16.59 -14.22
CA ILE A 35 9.68 15.85 -14.56
C ILE A 35 8.79 15.66 -13.33
N SER A 36 7.48 15.80 -13.51
CA SER A 36 6.48 15.58 -12.45
C SER A 36 5.61 14.35 -12.75
N PRO A 37 5.37 13.45 -11.78
CA PRO A 37 6.01 13.40 -10.46
C PRO A 37 7.51 13.11 -10.60
N ASN A 38 8.29 13.69 -9.67
CA ASN A 38 9.76 13.63 -9.68
C ASN A 38 10.33 12.25 -9.33
N HIS A 39 9.46 11.30 -8.96
CA HIS A 39 9.74 9.88 -8.79
C HIS A 39 8.75 9.13 -9.69
N SER A 40 9.28 8.35 -10.62
CA SER A 40 8.50 7.67 -11.68
C SER A 40 9.06 6.28 -11.92
N PHE A 41 8.28 5.44 -12.60
CA PHE A 41 8.66 4.09 -13.01
C PHE A 41 9.13 3.21 -11.84
N GLY A 42 8.31 3.19 -10.79
CA GLY A 42 8.45 2.34 -9.61
C GLY A 42 8.58 0.88 -9.99
N ARG A 43 9.57 0.23 -9.37
CA ARG A 43 9.87 -1.19 -9.54
C ARG A 43 9.87 -1.84 -8.18
N ILE A 44 9.31 -3.03 -8.12
CA ILE A 44 9.29 -3.83 -6.91
C ILE A 44 10.48 -4.76 -6.95
N TRP A 45 11.31 -4.63 -5.92
CA TRP A 45 12.46 -5.46 -5.68
C TRP A 45 12.16 -6.42 -4.53
N ARG A 46 12.79 -7.58 -4.59
CA ARG A 46 12.76 -8.56 -3.51
C ARG A 46 14.17 -8.74 -2.96
N CYS A 47 14.25 -8.90 -1.66
CA CYS A 47 15.43 -9.37 -0.96
C CYS A 47 15.03 -10.44 0.08
N GLU A 48 16.00 -11.15 0.60
CA GLU A 48 15.79 -12.22 1.60
C GLU A 48 16.81 -12.06 2.71
N SER A 49 16.38 -12.28 3.96
CA SER A 49 17.29 -12.24 5.10
C SER A 49 18.29 -13.41 5.04
N GLU A 50 19.56 -13.08 5.23
CA GLU A 50 20.63 -14.06 5.33
C GLU A 50 20.60 -14.82 6.67
N VAL A 51 19.86 -14.30 7.66
CA VAL A 51 19.64 -14.92 8.97
C VAL A 51 18.33 -15.72 8.97
N GLU A 52 18.39 -16.97 9.40
CA GLU A 52 17.20 -17.83 9.54
C GLU A 52 16.38 -17.47 10.78
N GLY A 53 15.08 -17.78 10.72
CA GLY A 53 14.13 -17.62 11.81
C GLY A 53 13.63 -16.19 12.00
N MET A 54 12.76 -16.03 13.00
CA MET A 54 12.10 -14.76 13.31
C MET A 54 13.08 -13.65 13.66
N GLU A 55 14.21 -13.99 14.31
CA GLU A 55 15.28 -13.05 14.65
C GLU A 55 15.98 -12.46 13.42
N GLY A 56 15.82 -13.06 12.25
CA GLY A 56 16.39 -12.55 11.00
C GLY A 56 15.71 -11.31 10.44
N ILE A 57 14.67 -10.76 11.09
CA ILE A 57 13.93 -9.59 10.58
C ILE A 57 14.82 -8.36 10.39
N GLY A 58 15.86 -8.22 11.21
CA GLY A 58 16.84 -7.13 11.11
C GLY A 58 17.82 -7.24 9.94
N GLY A 59 17.83 -8.38 9.23
CA GLY A 59 18.79 -8.67 8.19
C GLY A 59 20.15 -9.15 8.73
N PRO A 60 21.24 -9.04 7.94
CA PRO A 60 21.32 -8.40 6.62
C PRO A 60 20.45 -9.08 5.56
N TYR A 61 20.08 -8.33 4.53
CA TYR A 61 19.25 -8.81 3.42
C TYR A 61 20.07 -8.93 2.14
N ARG A 62 20.02 -10.12 1.52
CA ARG A 62 20.56 -10.39 0.18
C ARG A 62 19.56 -9.96 -0.89
N ASP A 63 19.98 -9.10 -1.80
CA ASP A 63 19.18 -8.64 -2.94
C ASP A 63 18.91 -9.76 -3.94
N LEU A 64 17.67 -9.90 -4.40
CA LEU A 64 17.23 -10.93 -5.35
C LEU A 64 16.71 -10.35 -6.67
N GLY A 65 16.82 -9.04 -6.87
CA GLY A 65 16.40 -8.39 -8.10
C GLY A 65 14.93 -7.95 -8.13
N ILE A 66 14.50 -7.55 -9.32
CA ILE A 66 13.16 -7.04 -9.61
C ILE A 66 12.19 -8.22 -9.72
N ILE A 67 11.01 -8.09 -9.12
CA ILE A 67 9.91 -9.05 -9.29
C ILE A 67 8.75 -8.49 -10.12
N ILE A 68 8.57 -7.17 -10.14
CA ILE A 68 7.58 -6.47 -10.97
C ILE A 68 8.19 -5.12 -11.39
N GLU A 69 8.15 -4.80 -12.69
CA GLU A 69 8.54 -3.48 -13.20
C GLU A 69 7.62 -2.99 -14.32
N PRO A 70 7.66 -1.69 -14.66
CA PRO A 70 6.93 -1.16 -15.79
C PRO A 70 7.43 -1.77 -17.11
N GLY A 71 6.51 -2.19 -17.98
CA GLY A 71 6.84 -2.91 -19.20
C GLY A 71 5.68 -3.01 -20.19
N LEU A 72 5.77 -3.95 -21.12
CA LEU A 72 4.73 -4.19 -22.12
C LEU A 72 3.42 -4.72 -21.51
N ASP A 73 3.53 -5.34 -20.34
CA ASP A 73 2.43 -5.89 -19.54
C ASP A 73 1.88 -4.90 -18.52
N SER A 74 2.44 -3.68 -18.43
CA SER A 74 1.87 -2.62 -17.59
C SER A 74 0.50 -2.21 -18.08
N GLN A 75 -0.41 -2.04 -17.14
CA GLN A 75 -1.74 -1.53 -17.39
C GLN A 75 -1.77 -0.01 -17.24
N LEU A 76 -2.69 0.65 -17.95
CA LEU A 76 -2.72 2.11 -18.03
C LEU A 76 -2.92 2.79 -16.67
N TRP A 77 -3.62 2.13 -15.74
CA TRP A 77 -3.89 2.65 -14.41
C TRP A 77 -2.63 2.74 -13.52
N GLU A 78 -1.61 1.90 -13.75
CA GLU A 78 -0.33 1.95 -13.03
C GLU A 78 0.33 3.33 -13.21
N GLY A 79 0.07 3.94 -14.36
CA GLY A 79 0.40 5.32 -14.63
C GLY A 79 1.89 5.59 -14.62
N ARG A 80 2.23 6.87 -14.52
CA ARG A 80 3.60 7.34 -14.60
C ARG A 80 4.43 6.96 -13.37
N GLN A 81 3.80 6.82 -12.21
CA GLN A 81 4.50 6.25 -11.06
C GLN A 81 4.86 4.79 -11.29
N GLY A 82 4.18 4.04 -12.17
CA GLY A 82 4.43 2.62 -12.34
C GLY A 82 3.91 1.85 -11.13
N VAL A 83 4.57 0.76 -10.76
CA VAL A 83 4.15 0.01 -9.57
C VAL A 83 4.70 0.71 -8.33
N ASP A 84 3.84 1.43 -7.61
CA ASP A 84 4.21 2.35 -6.51
C ASP A 84 4.16 1.72 -5.12
N SER A 85 3.78 0.46 -5.04
CA SER A 85 3.64 -0.28 -3.79
C SER A 85 3.50 -1.77 -4.05
N PHE A 86 3.84 -2.59 -3.06
CA PHE A 86 3.69 -4.04 -3.12
C PHE A 86 3.47 -4.61 -1.72
N TYR A 87 2.28 -5.16 -1.49
CA TYR A 87 1.86 -5.69 -0.20
C TYR A 87 1.30 -7.10 -0.39
N PRO A 88 2.15 -8.14 -0.29
CA PRO A 88 1.73 -9.51 -0.49
C PRO A 88 1.02 -10.07 0.74
N PHE A 89 0.04 -10.94 0.51
CA PHE A 89 -0.72 -11.65 1.52
C PHE A 89 -1.09 -13.04 1.03
N LYS A 90 -1.18 -13.97 1.98
CA LYS A 90 -1.50 -15.36 1.71
C LYS A 90 -3.00 -15.49 1.49
N VAL A 91 -3.38 -16.34 0.54
CA VAL A 91 -4.75 -16.81 0.32
C VAL A 91 -4.77 -18.34 0.33
N ASP A 92 -5.96 -18.95 0.32
CA ASP A 92 -6.12 -20.41 0.40
C ASP A 92 -5.23 -21.16 -0.60
N ASN A 93 -5.18 -20.66 -1.84
CA ASN A 93 -4.43 -21.25 -2.95
C ASN A 93 -3.33 -20.31 -3.45
N GLY A 94 -2.38 -19.97 -2.59
CA GLY A 94 -1.16 -19.24 -2.96
C GLY A 94 -1.11 -17.85 -2.35
N TRP A 95 -0.75 -16.87 -3.16
CA TRP A 95 -0.47 -15.51 -2.72
C TRP A 95 -1.03 -14.50 -3.69
N TYR A 96 -1.64 -13.45 -3.14
CA TYR A 96 -1.92 -12.22 -3.85
C TYR A 96 -1.08 -11.08 -3.29
N ALA A 97 -0.97 -10.00 -4.03
CA ALA A 97 -0.34 -8.78 -3.56
C ALA A 97 -1.10 -7.60 -4.12
N PHE A 98 -1.42 -6.63 -3.26
CA PHE A 98 -1.80 -5.33 -3.77
C PHE A 98 -0.58 -4.68 -4.41
N ILE A 99 -0.75 -4.28 -5.66
CA ILE A 99 0.15 -3.40 -6.39
C ILE A 99 -0.54 -2.05 -6.56
N GLY A 100 0.12 -0.97 -6.22
CA GLY A 100 -0.42 0.37 -6.47
C GLY A 100 0.19 1.01 -7.71
N GLY A 101 -0.42 2.10 -8.14
CA GLY A 101 0.08 2.97 -9.18
C GLY A 101 -0.69 4.27 -9.23
N ALA A 102 -0.10 5.27 -9.86
CA ALA A 102 -0.70 6.59 -9.90
C ALA A 102 -0.26 7.42 -11.09
N PHE A 103 -1.02 8.49 -11.31
CA PHE A 103 -0.93 9.33 -12.51
C PHE A 103 -1.19 8.48 -13.76
N PRO A 104 -2.40 7.90 -13.89
CA PRO A 104 -2.75 6.94 -14.94
C PRO A 104 -2.50 7.52 -16.33
N PHE A 105 -2.16 6.64 -17.27
CA PHE A 105 -2.13 6.98 -18.69
C PHE A 105 -3.55 6.87 -19.27
N GLU A 106 -3.91 7.74 -20.21
CA GLU A 106 -5.20 7.61 -20.91
C GLU A 106 -5.09 6.59 -22.06
N THR A 107 -3.93 6.55 -22.71
CA THR A 107 -3.63 5.66 -23.82
C THR A 107 -2.19 5.17 -23.74
N LYS A 108 -1.88 4.07 -24.45
CA LYS A 108 -0.49 3.57 -24.54
C LYS A 108 0.49 4.58 -25.15
N LYS A 109 0.02 5.57 -25.92
CA LYS A 109 0.86 6.62 -26.52
C LYS A 109 1.34 7.65 -25.50
N ASP A 110 0.66 7.73 -24.36
CA ASP A 110 1.03 8.65 -23.28
C ASP A 110 2.23 8.14 -22.49
N TYR A 111 2.48 6.82 -22.52
CA TYR A 111 3.69 6.24 -21.97
C TYR A 111 4.93 6.68 -22.78
N PRO A 112 6.06 7.05 -22.14
CA PRO A 112 6.27 7.15 -20.69
C PRO A 112 6.08 8.57 -20.13
N LEU A 113 5.58 9.53 -20.93
CA LEU A 113 5.73 10.96 -20.66
C LEU A 113 4.50 11.64 -20.03
N LYS A 114 3.28 11.23 -20.39
CA LYS A 114 2.04 11.99 -20.15
C LYS A 114 1.05 11.28 -19.21
N GLY A 115 1.51 10.86 -18.03
CA GLY A 115 0.63 10.28 -17.01
C GLY A 115 -0.03 11.35 -16.14
N GLY A 116 -1.31 11.19 -15.85
CA GLY A 116 -2.05 12.05 -14.92
C GLY A 116 -2.37 13.45 -15.43
N GLU A 117 -2.29 13.72 -16.74
CA GLU A 117 -2.64 15.02 -17.34
C GLU A 117 -4.14 15.33 -17.20
N LYS A 118 -5.00 14.32 -17.40
CA LYS A 118 -6.45 14.46 -17.32
C LYS A 118 -7.00 14.18 -15.92
N MET A 119 -6.43 13.19 -15.23
CA MET A 119 -6.87 12.79 -13.90
C MET A 119 -5.69 12.38 -13.02
N LYS A 120 -5.58 13.02 -11.85
CA LYS A 120 -4.66 12.57 -10.79
C LYS A 120 -5.40 11.58 -9.90
N ALA A 121 -5.03 10.32 -10.00
CA ALA A 121 -5.63 9.22 -9.24
C ALA A 121 -4.53 8.28 -8.74
N TRP A 122 -4.83 7.62 -7.61
CA TRP A 122 -4.06 6.54 -7.01
C TRP A 122 -4.93 5.29 -7.02
N TYR A 123 -4.47 4.31 -7.75
CA TYR A 123 -5.16 3.06 -7.98
C TYR A 123 -4.39 1.93 -7.36
N VAL A 124 -5.12 0.87 -7.03
CA VAL A 124 -4.54 -0.42 -6.68
C VAL A 124 -5.13 -1.49 -7.57
N GLY A 125 -4.31 -2.48 -7.88
CA GLY A 125 -4.69 -3.75 -8.47
C GLY A 125 -4.06 -4.89 -7.69
N LEU A 126 -4.21 -6.10 -8.20
CA LEU A 126 -3.63 -7.31 -7.64
C LEU A 126 -2.60 -7.92 -8.60
N ALA A 127 -1.56 -8.50 -8.01
CA ALA A 127 -0.70 -9.49 -8.62
C ALA A 127 -0.85 -10.82 -7.87
N GLN A 128 -0.50 -11.93 -8.52
CA GLN A 128 -0.60 -13.28 -7.95
C GLN A 128 0.68 -14.09 -8.12
N SER A 129 0.87 -15.05 -7.23
CA SER A 129 1.92 -16.06 -7.30
C SER A 129 1.52 -17.30 -6.52
N ASN A 130 2.07 -18.45 -6.90
CA ASN A 130 1.91 -19.69 -6.12
C ASN A 130 2.76 -19.68 -4.83
N THR A 131 3.83 -18.88 -4.81
CA THR A 131 4.76 -18.78 -3.68
C THR A 131 5.13 -17.32 -3.42
N ILE A 132 5.51 -16.96 -2.19
CA ILE A 132 5.89 -15.58 -1.85
C ILE A 132 7.13 -15.13 -2.66
N GLU A 133 7.97 -16.09 -3.05
CA GLU A 133 9.18 -15.88 -3.84
C GLU A 133 8.91 -15.46 -5.29
N GLY A 134 7.71 -15.76 -5.80
CA GLY A 134 7.33 -15.55 -7.19
C GLY A 134 7.38 -16.85 -8.03
N PRO A 135 7.31 -16.73 -9.37
CA PRO A 135 7.16 -15.47 -10.12
C PRO A 135 5.80 -14.81 -9.84
N TRP A 136 5.81 -13.48 -9.79
CA TRP A 136 4.60 -12.68 -9.60
C TRP A 136 4.06 -12.21 -10.95
N THR A 137 2.74 -12.31 -11.14
CA THR A 137 2.06 -11.91 -12.37
C THR A 137 0.92 -10.96 -12.05
N ARG A 138 0.82 -9.82 -12.76
CA ARG A 138 -0.33 -8.91 -12.66
C ARG A 138 -1.61 -9.65 -13.01
N MET A 139 -2.67 -9.45 -12.24
CA MET A 139 -4.01 -9.89 -12.64
C MET A 139 -4.52 -9.06 -13.83
N GLY A 140 -5.45 -9.62 -14.61
CA GLY A 140 -5.97 -9.01 -15.84
C GLY A 140 -6.75 -7.71 -15.61
N GLU A 141 -7.01 -6.99 -16.70
CA GLU A 141 -7.79 -5.73 -16.70
C GLU A 141 -9.29 -5.95 -16.35
N ASP A 142 -9.74 -7.20 -16.30
CA ASP A 142 -11.05 -7.59 -15.77
C ASP A 142 -11.12 -7.55 -14.24
N ILE A 143 -9.97 -7.60 -13.57
CA ILE A 143 -9.83 -7.46 -12.11
C ILE A 143 -9.26 -6.09 -11.74
N ASN A 144 -8.27 -5.62 -12.51
CA ASN A 144 -7.49 -4.42 -12.22
C ASN A 144 -7.92 -3.22 -13.08
N PRO A 145 -7.93 -2.00 -12.53
CA PRO A 145 -7.75 -1.66 -11.11
C PRO A 145 -9.01 -1.93 -10.28
N ILE A 146 -8.85 -2.10 -8.97
CA ILE A 146 -9.94 -2.36 -8.02
C ILE A 146 -10.65 -1.06 -7.67
N VAL A 147 -11.51 -0.61 -8.58
CA VAL A 147 -12.33 0.61 -8.39
C VAL A 147 -13.54 0.40 -7.47
N SER A 148 -13.83 -0.83 -7.07
CA SER A 148 -14.92 -1.15 -6.13
C SER A 148 -14.65 -0.60 -4.72
N ILE A 149 -13.38 -0.47 -4.32
CA ILE A 149 -12.99 0.13 -3.03
C ILE A 149 -13.23 1.64 -3.08
N HIS A 150 -12.61 2.31 -4.05
CA HIS A 150 -12.78 3.74 -4.30
C HIS A 150 -12.45 4.06 -5.77
N PRO A 151 -13.19 4.94 -6.46
CA PRO A 151 -13.05 5.15 -7.90
C PRO A 151 -11.77 5.90 -8.32
N THR A 152 -11.04 6.51 -7.38
CA THR A 152 -9.89 7.39 -7.70
C THR A 152 -8.74 7.37 -6.68
N PHE A 153 -8.90 6.70 -5.54
CA PHE A 153 -7.90 6.77 -4.47
C PHE A 153 -7.94 5.58 -3.53
N VAL A 154 -6.91 4.75 -3.61
CA VAL A 154 -6.48 3.79 -2.59
C VAL A 154 -4.96 3.77 -2.67
N GLU A 155 -4.26 3.87 -1.55
CA GLU A 155 -2.79 3.88 -1.55
C GLU A 155 -2.24 3.05 -0.40
N ASN A 156 -1.22 2.24 -0.70
CA ASN A 156 -0.50 1.36 0.24
C ASN A 156 -1.40 0.47 1.14
N PRO A 157 -2.30 -0.34 0.56
CA PRO A 157 -3.15 -1.25 1.35
C PRO A 157 -2.34 -2.39 1.96
N ILE A 158 -2.46 -2.57 3.27
CA ILE A 158 -1.84 -3.65 4.04
C ILE A 158 -2.92 -4.62 4.48
N VAL A 159 -2.76 -5.89 4.13
CA VAL A 159 -3.77 -6.92 4.37
C VAL A 159 -3.46 -7.73 5.61
N SER A 160 -4.49 -8.07 6.37
CA SER A 160 -4.47 -9.03 7.47
C SER A 160 -5.72 -9.91 7.39
N GLN A 161 -5.66 -11.09 7.99
CA GLN A 161 -6.84 -11.95 8.13
C GLN A 161 -7.44 -11.77 9.53
N LEU A 162 -8.74 -11.54 9.59
CA LEU A 162 -9.52 -11.41 10.81
C LEU A 162 -9.87 -12.82 11.37
N PRO A 163 -10.27 -12.93 12.66
CA PRO A 163 -10.53 -14.22 13.30
C PRO A 163 -11.61 -15.07 12.63
N ASN A 164 -12.54 -14.44 11.90
CA ASN A 164 -13.59 -15.14 11.16
C ASN A 164 -13.20 -15.53 9.72
N GLY A 165 -11.92 -15.33 9.35
CA GLY A 165 -11.38 -15.68 8.03
C GLY A 165 -11.49 -14.57 6.98
N LEU A 166 -12.21 -13.48 7.24
CA LEU A 166 -12.24 -12.33 6.32
C LEU A 166 -10.88 -11.66 6.20
N TYR A 167 -10.55 -11.20 5.01
CA TYR A 167 -9.42 -10.30 4.79
C TYR A 167 -9.86 -8.87 5.09
N ILE A 168 -9.02 -8.13 5.81
CA ILE A 168 -9.12 -6.68 5.96
C ILE A 168 -7.88 -6.04 5.34
N ALA A 169 -8.07 -5.01 4.53
CA ALA A 169 -6.98 -4.14 4.08
C ALA A 169 -7.13 -2.77 4.71
N VAL A 170 -6.09 -2.29 5.41
CA VAL A 170 -6.00 -0.91 5.89
C VAL A 170 -5.13 -0.10 4.93
N PHE A 171 -5.54 1.11 4.60
CA PHE A 171 -4.89 1.91 3.56
C PHE A 171 -4.96 3.41 3.86
N ASP A 172 -4.16 4.19 3.11
CA ASP A 172 -4.23 5.64 3.16
C ASP A 172 -5.56 6.11 2.53
N GLY A 173 -6.45 6.69 3.32
CA GLY A 173 -7.75 7.17 2.82
C GLY A 173 -7.66 8.48 2.03
N GLY A 174 -6.46 9.04 1.91
CA GLY A 174 -6.15 10.18 1.07
C GLY A 174 -6.46 11.55 1.67
N PRO A 175 -5.78 12.60 1.20
CA PRO A 175 -5.83 13.93 1.80
C PRO A 175 -7.09 14.71 1.42
N GLU A 176 -7.50 15.62 2.30
CA GLU A 176 -8.61 16.57 2.06
C GLU A 176 -8.41 17.41 0.79
N SER A 177 -7.17 17.70 0.39
CA SER A 177 -6.87 18.42 -0.87
C SER A 177 -7.31 17.69 -2.14
N LEU A 178 -7.67 16.40 -2.05
CA LEU A 178 -8.27 15.61 -3.12
C LEU A 178 -9.77 15.37 -2.88
N ASN A 179 -10.39 16.12 -1.96
CA ASN A 179 -11.75 15.92 -1.46
C ASN A 179 -11.98 14.53 -0.85
N LEU A 180 -10.97 14.00 -0.17
CA LEU A 180 -11.00 12.71 0.50
C LEU A 180 -11.09 12.86 2.03
N PRO A 181 -11.48 11.82 2.78
CA PRO A 181 -11.77 11.94 4.20
C PRO A 181 -10.59 12.32 5.10
N ASN A 182 -9.34 12.26 4.62
CA ASN A 182 -8.14 12.53 5.43
C ASN A 182 -8.05 11.61 6.67
N GLN A 183 -8.36 10.33 6.46
CA GLN A 183 -8.48 9.30 7.49
C GLN A 183 -7.79 8.01 7.04
N ILE A 184 -7.60 7.08 7.98
CA ILE A 184 -7.22 5.70 7.65
C ILE A 184 -8.45 5.01 7.06
N GLY A 185 -8.31 4.50 5.84
CA GLY A 185 -9.33 3.72 5.17
C GLY A 185 -9.19 2.22 5.48
N TYR A 186 -10.29 1.49 5.39
CA TYR A 186 -10.27 0.03 5.36
C TYR A 186 -11.31 -0.54 4.40
N THR A 187 -11.03 -1.74 3.89
CA THR A 187 -11.93 -2.55 3.07
C THR A 187 -11.84 -4.01 3.52
N LEU A 188 -12.87 -4.79 3.17
CA LEU A 188 -13.03 -6.18 3.53
C LEU A 188 -13.22 -7.04 2.29
N SER A 189 -12.75 -8.29 2.35
CA SER A 189 -12.93 -9.30 1.32
C SER A 189 -13.08 -10.70 1.92
N LYS A 190 -13.89 -11.55 1.28
CA LYS A 190 -14.03 -12.97 1.62
C LYS A 190 -12.94 -13.83 0.99
N ASP A 191 -12.42 -13.43 -0.16
CA ASP A 191 -11.59 -14.26 -1.04
C ASP A 191 -10.25 -13.60 -1.42
N GLY A 192 -10.03 -12.35 -0.99
CA GLY A 192 -8.86 -11.56 -1.35
C GLY A 192 -8.90 -10.96 -2.76
N LEU A 193 -9.99 -11.19 -3.52
CA LEU A 193 -10.21 -10.70 -4.89
C LEU A 193 -11.29 -9.62 -4.92
N ASN A 194 -12.42 -9.90 -4.29
CA ASN A 194 -13.59 -9.04 -4.30
C ASN A 194 -13.61 -8.20 -3.02
N TRP A 195 -13.34 -6.91 -3.18
CA TRP A 195 -13.20 -5.97 -2.07
C TRP A 195 -14.41 -5.04 -1.98
N THR A 196 -14.87 -4.82 -0.75
CA THR A 196 -15.95 -3.88 -0.46
C THR A 196 -15.55 -2.42 -0.67
N LYS A 197 -16.55 -1.55 -0.74
CA LYS A 197 -16.33 -0.10 -0.71
C LYS A 197 -15.56 0.32 0.53
N ALA A 198 -14.71 1.33 0.37
CA ALA A 198 -13.96 1.95 1.44
C ALA A 198 -14.85 2.37 2.60
N ARG A 199 -14.40 2.05 3.82
CA ARG A 199 -14.88 2.59 5.08
C ARG A 199 -13.72 3.33 5.76
N TYR A 200 -14.02 4.25 6.67
CA TYR A 200 -13.00 5.12 7.24
C TYR A 200 -13.05 5.14 8.77
N LEU A 201 -11.87 5.09 9.40
CA LEU A 201 -11.74 5.11 10.84
C LEU A 201 -11.78 6.55 11.36
N ASN A 202 -12.85 6.90 12.06
CA ASN A 202 -13.01 8.22 12.68
C ASN A 202 -12.27 8.32 14.03
N ILE A 203 -10.94 8.22 13.98
CA ILE A 203 -10.10 8.28 15.19
C ILE A 203 -10.08 9.68 15.83
N GLU A 204 -10.37 10.73 15.05
CA GLU A 204 -10.43 12.13 15.53
C GLU A 204 -11.47 12.33 16.63
N SER A 205 -12.52 11.49 16.65
CA SER A 205 -13.52 11.51 17.73
C SER A 205 -13.02 10.98 19.07
N LYS A 206 -11.83 10.34 19.10
CA LYS A 206 -11.28 9.64 20.27
C LYS A 206 -9.91 10.12 20.70
N VAL A 207 -9.20 10.89 19.86
CA VAL A 207 -7.85 11.38 20.15
C VAL A 207 -7.73 12.87 19.86
N ASN A 208 -6.79 13.53 20.53
CA ASN A 208 -6.42 14.90 20.17
C ASN A 208 -5.69 14.89 18.83
N LYS A 209 -6.34 15.45 17.81
CA LYS A 209 -5.77 15.56 16.46
C LYS A 209 -4.48 16.38 16.50
N TRP A 210 -3.38 15.76 16.11
CA TRP A 210 -2.07 16.39 16.03
C TRP A 210 -1.57 16.55 14.57
N TRP A 211 -2.24 15.89 13.62
CA TRP A 211 -1.88 15.89 12.21
C TRP A 211 -2.69 16.90 11.40
N MET A 212 -2.09 17.39 10.32
CA MET A 212 -2.75 18.15 9.25
C MET A 212 -3.28 17.20 8.17
N THR A 213 -2.42 16.33 7.67
CA THR A 213 -2.76 15.32 6.66
C THR A 213 -2.45 13.95 7.20
N MET A 214 -3.48 13.13 7.39
CA MET A 214 -3.31 11.71 7.69
C MET A 214 -2.59 11.05 6.53
N ARG A 215 -1.57 10.28 6.85
CA ARG A 215 -0.83 9.48 5.87
C ARG A 215 -0.67 8.07 6.43
N THR A 216 0.18 7.34 5.76
CA THR A 216 -0.10 5.97 5.43
C THR A 216 -0.01 5.06 6.67
N PRO A 217 -1.04 4.21 6.92
CA PRO A 217 -0.91 3.13 7.90
C PRO A 217 0.21 2.18 7.47
N LEU A 218 1.05 1.79 8.42
CA LEU A 218 2.24 0.98 8.21
C LEU A 218 2.04 -0.48 8.65
N CYS A 219 0.98 -0.76 9.41
CA CYS A 219 0.64 -2.09 9.88
C CYS A 219 -0.79 -2.15 10.43
N LEU A 220 -1.28 -3.38 10.62
CA LEU A 220 -2.39 -3.75 11.49
C LEU A 220 -1.93 -4.93 12.34
N ILE A 221 -1.33 -4.65 13.50
CA ILE A 221 -0.71 -5.68 14.34
C ILE A 221 -1.77 -6.24 15.29
N PRO A 222 -2.10 -7.54 15.22
CA PRO A 222 -2.98 -8.14 16.22
C PRO A 222 -2.32 -8.13 17.59
N GLU A 223 -3.09 -7.77 18.61
CA GLU A 223 -2.76 -7.92 20.03
C GLU A 223 -3.73 -8.94 20.68
N GLU A 224 -3.87 -8.90 22.00
CA GLU A 224 -4.85 -9.69 22.75
C GLU A 224 -6.24 -9.02 22.73
N ASP A 225 -7.28 -9.77 23.13
CA ASP A 225 -8.65 -9.27 23.35
C ASP A 225 -9.27 -8.49 22.18
N ASP A 226 -9.00 -8.96 20.96
CA ASP A 226 -9.48 -8.39 19.69
C ASP A 226 -9.01 -6.95 19.45
N ILE A 227 -7.90 -6.57 20.08
CA ILE A 227 -7.26 -5.27 19.89
C ILE A 227 -6.23 -5.39 18.78
N TYR A 228 -6.12 -4.34 17.98
CA TYR A 228 -5.10 -4.20 16.96
C TYR A 228 -4.40 -2.86 17.11
N THR A 229 -3.09 -2.85 16.95
CA THR A 229 -2.29 -1.63 16.86
C THR A 229 -2.06 -1.23 15.40
N ILE A 230 -2.35 0.03 15.09
CA ILE A 230 -2.01 0.66 13.82
C ILE A 230 -0.96 1.73 14.09
N VAL A 231 0.22 1.56 13.48
CA VAL A 231 1.23 2.61 13.35
C VAL A 231 1.00 3.31 12.03
N TYR A 232 1.05 4.64 12.00
CA TYR A 232 0.77 5.41 10.79
C TYR A 232 1.66 6.64 10.70
N THR A 233 1.85 7.15 9.49
CA THR A 233 2.55 8.43 9.27
C THR A 233 1.57 9.57 9.11
N ALA A 234 1.99 10.80 9.35
CA ALA A 234 1.16 11.96 9.00
C ALA A 234 2.04 13.17 8.67
N TRP A 235 1.45 14.17 8.03
CA TRP A 235 2.06 15.49 7.92
C TRP A 235 1.55 16.41 9.03
N MET A 236 2.47 17.19 9.59
CA MET A 236 2.15 18.28 10.50
C MET A 236 2.50 19.62 9.87
N GLU A 237 1.93 20.67 10.42
CA GLU A 237 2.38 22.03 10.14
C GLU A 237 3.78 22.24 10.71
N ASP A 238 4.66 22.93 9.97
CA ASP A 238 5.97 23.29 10.50
C ASP A 238 5.80 24.26 11.69
N PRO A 239 6.15 23.86 12.93
CA PRO A 239 5.99 24.70 14.11
C PRO A 239 6.86 25.96 14.05
N LYS A 240 7.91 26.00 13.20
CA LYS A 240 8.74 27.19 12.98
C LYS A 240 8.14 28.16 11.98
N LYS A 241 7.17 27.74 11.18
CA LYS A 241 6.48 28.55 10.17
C LYS A 241 4.96 28.28 10.20
N PRO A 242 4.29 28.51 11.34
CA PRO A 242 2.85 28.28 11.45
C PRO A 242 2.11 29.17 10.43
N LYS A 243 1.06 28.61 9.83
CA LYS A 243 0.17 29.19 8.80
C LYS A 243 0.78 29.40 7.42
N SER A 244 1.96 28.84 7.15
CA SER A 244 2.60 28.96 5.83
C SER A 244 2.16 27.88 4.82
N GLY A 245 1.40 26.88 5.26
CA GLY A 245 1.12 25.68 4.46
C GLY A 245 2.35 24.78 4.24
N ILE A 246 3.49 25.13 4.84
CA ILE A 246 4.74 24.37 4.77
C ILE A 246 4.64 23.19 5.74
N LYS A 247 4.84 21.99 5.18
CA LYS A 247 4.82 20.72 5.91
C LYS A 247 6.14 20.52 6.67
N THR A 248 6.10 19.79 7.77
CA THR A 248 7.33 19.32 8.43
C THR A 248 8.19 18.53 7.44
N ARG A 249 9.51 18.73 7.47
CA ARG A 249 10.47 17.99 6.63
C ARG A 249 10.45 16.47 6.91
N PHE A 250 10.07 16.09 8.13
CA PHE A 250 9.95 14.71 8.56
C PHE A 250 8.48 14.35 8.75
N ASN A 251 8.11 13.14 8.35
CA ASN A 251 6.79 12.58 8.59
C ASN A 251 6.78 11.95 9.99
N PRO A 252 6.19 12.59 11.02
CA PRO A 252 5.99 11.96 12.32
C PRO A 252 5.17 10.68 12.22
N ILE A 253 5.36 9.83 13.22
CA ILE A 253 4.67 8.55 13.36
C ILE A 253 3.69 8.64 14.52
N GLY A 254 2.44 8.25 14.26
CA GLY A 254 1.42 8.02 15.27
C GLY A 254 1.17 6.54 15.51
N MET A 255 0.50 6.27 16.62
CA MET A 255 0.03 4.94 16.98
C MET A 255 -1.38 5.06 17.55
N VAL A 256 -2.29 4.21 17.09
CA VAL A 256 -3.63 4.05 17.67
C VAL A 256 -3.92 2.57 17.88
N LYS A 257 -4.72 2.29 18.91
CA LYS A 257 -5.31 0.97 19.12
C LYS A 257 -6.77 1.00 18.69
N VAL A 258 -7.19 -0.02 17.95
CA VAL A 258 -8.57 -0.25 17.54
C VAL A 258 -9.03 -1.59 18.09
N LYS A 259 -10.33 -1.72 18.35
CA LYS A 259 -10.92 -2.98 18.82
C LYS A 259 -11.93 -3.49 17.79
N LEU A 260 -11.86 -4.77 17.46
CA LEU A 260 -12.82 -5.42 16.59
C LEU A 260 -14.15 -5.60 17.34
N ASP A 261 -15.25 -5.23 16.68
CA ASP A 261 -16.61 -5.49 17.16
C ASP A 261 -17.16 -6.72 16.43
N HIS A 262 -17.30 -7.83 17.15
CA HIS A 262 -17.77 -9.09 16.59
C HIS A 262 -19.20 -9.04 16.08
N SER A 263 -20.08 -8.26 16.73
CA SER A 263 -21.47 -8.14 16.30
C SER A 263 -21.57 -7.46 14.93
N ILE A 264 -20.79 -6.39 14.75
CA ILE A 264 -20.71 -5.66 13.49
C ILE A 264 -19.97 -6.49 12.43
N LEU A 265 -18.91 -7.21 12.81
CA LEU A 265 -18.19 -8.09 11.90
C LEU A 265 -19.10 -9.19 11.35
N GLU A 266 -19.92 -9.82 12.19
CA GLU A 266 -20.87 -10.86 11.79
C GLU A 266 -21.96 -10.30 10.86
N GLU A 267 -22.54 -9.14 11.20
CA GLU A 267 -23.51 -8.44 10.34
C GLU A 267 -22.94 -8.18 8.95
N ILE A 268 -21.72 -7.63 8.87
CA ILE A 268 -21.05 -7.38 7.61
C ILE A 268 -20.80 -8.70 6.88
N THR A 269 -20.29 -9.73 7.56
CA THR A 269 -19.96 -11.02 6.94
C THR A 269 -21.17 -11.66 6.26
N ASN A 270 -22.34 -11.55 6.87
CA ASN A 270 -23.61 -12.05 6.33
C ASN A 270 -24.11 -11.24 5.13
N SER A 271 -23.65 -10.00 4.95
CA SER A 271 -24.01 -9.12 3.83
C SER A 271 -23.06 -9.24 2.62
N LEU A 272 -21.89 -9.86 2.80
CA LEU A 272 -20.89 -10.12 1.75
C LEU A 272 -21.23 -11.36 0.93
#